data_AF-A0A8T4N3M1-F1
#
_entry.id   AF-A0A8T4N3M1-F1
#
_cell.length_a   1.000
_cell.length_b   1.000
_cell.length_c   1.000
_cell.angle_alpha   90.00
_cell.angle_beta   90.00
_cell.angle_gamma   90.00
#
_symmetry.space_group_name_H-M   'P 1'
#
loop_
_entity.id
_entity.type
_entity.pdbx_description
1 polymer ?
#
loop_
_entity_poly.entity_id
_entity_poly.type
_entity_poly.pdbx_seq_one_letter_code
_entity_poly.pdbx_strand_id
1 'polypeptide(L)' 'MVKLKCGLEIHAYLVTKEKLFCKCKASRERGLAPNTLICPTCTGMPGAKPMGCLG' A
#
# COMPACT_ATOMS: atom_id res chain seq x y z
N MET A 1 -6.76 29.43 32.43
CA MET A 1 -6.24 29.64 31.06
C MET A 1 -5.72 28.32 30.54
N VAL A 2 -6.51 27.59 29.73
CA VAL A 2 -6.11 26.28 29.19
C VAL A 2 -5.40 26.49 27.85
N LYS A 3 -4.14 26.04 27.78
CA LYS A 3 -3.31 26.12 26.57
C LYS A 3 -3.51 24.83 25.77
N LEU A 4 -4.32 24.89 24.71
CA LEU A 4 -4.56 23.73 23.85
C LEU A 4 -3.27 23.39 23.09
N LYS A 5 -2.84 22.12 23.18
CA LYS A 5 -1.77 21.54 22.36
C LYS A 5 -2.35 20.37 21.58
N CYS A 6 -2.30 20.43 20.25
CA CYS A 6 -2.83 19.38 19.38
C CYS A 6 -1.82 19.05 18.28
N GLY A 7 -1.68 17.77 17.96
CA GLY A 7 -0.89 17.24 16.85
C GLY A 7 -1.68 16.15 16.14
N LEU A 8 -1.53 16.08 14.81
CA LEU A 8 -2.23 15.13 13.96
C LEU A 8 -1.21 14.41 13.08
N GLU A 9 -1.39 13.09 12.93
CA GLU A 9 -0.69 12.26 11.96
C GLU A 9 -1.74 11.67 11.01
N ILE A 10 -1.61 11.97 9.71
CA ILE A 10 -2.63 11.63 8.71
C ILE A 10 -2.01 10.68 7.70
N HIS A 11 -2.64 9.52 7.53
CA HIS A 11 -2.27 8.55 6.49
C HIS A 11 -3.29 8.67 5.35
N ALA A 12 -2.80 8.75 4.12
CA ALA A 12 -3.62 8.84 2.93
C ALA A 12 -3.15 7.83 1.87
N TYR A 13 -4.09 7.35 1.06
CA TYR A 13 -3.78 6.41 -0.01
C TYR A 13 -3.42 7.13 -1.32
N LEU A 14 -2.30 6.78 -1.94
CA LEU A 14 -1.91 7.30 -3.26
C LEU A 14 -2.70 6.64 -4.39
N VAL A 15 -3.29 7.42 -5.29
CA VAL A 15 -4.07 6.88 -6.43
C VAL A 15 -3.13 6.45 -7.56
N THR A 16 -2.59 5.24 -7.44
CA THR A 16 -1.71 4.61 -8.43
C THR A 16 -2.41 3.43 -9.11
N LYS A 17 -1.91 3.03 -10.29
CA LYS A 17 -2.38 1.81 -10.98
C LYS A 17 -1.87 0.54 -10.29
N GLU A 18 -0.66 0.59 -9.76
CA GLU A 18 0.08 -0.53 -9.17
C GLU A 18 0.47 -0.23 -7.72
N LYS A 19 0.76 -1.29 -6.94
CA LYS A 19 1.24 -1.17 -5.55
C LYS A 19 2.65 -0.58 -5.52
N LEU A 20 3.04 -0.02 -4.37
CA LEU A 20 4.27 0.77 -4.23
C LEU A 20 5.56 0.00 -4.61
N PHE A 21 5.61 -1.31 -4.35
CA PHE A 21 6.82 -2.13 -4.51
C PHE A 21 6.63 -3.34 -5.43
N CYS A 22 5.50 -3.43 -6.14
CA CYS A 22 5.25 -4.51 -7.09
C CYS A 22 4.19 -4.12 -8.13
N LYS A 23 4.14 -4.84 -9.26
CA LYS A 23 3.21 -4.56 -10.37
C LYS A 23 1.76 -5.03 -10.13
N CYS A 24 1.42 -5.50 -8.92
CA CYS A 24 0.03 -5.84 -8.60
C CYS A 24 -0.85 -4.59 -8.65
N LYS A 25 -2.07 -4.71 -9.16
CA LYS A 25 -3.05 -3.61 -9.19
C LYS A 25 -3.31 -3.06 -7.78
N ALA A 26 -3.21 -1.73 -7.61
CA ALA A 26 -3.59 -1.03 -6.39
C ALA A 26 -5.11 -0.72 -6.39
N SER A 27 -5.93 -1.77 -6.39
CA SER A 27 -7.40 -1.63 -6.44
C SER A 27 -7.98 -1.24 -5.08
N ARG A 28 -9.01 -0.37 -5.13
CA ARG A 28 -9.88 0.00 -3.99
C ARG A 28 -11.33 -0.46 -4.23
N GLU A 29 -11.54 -1.28 -5.25
CA GLU A 29 -12.85 -1.81 -5.60
C GLU A 29 -13.37 -2.66 -4.44
N ARG A 30 -14.61 -2.39 -4.01
CA ARG A 30 -15.29 -3.22 -3.01
C ARG A 30 -15.71 -4.55 -3.63
N GLY A 31 -15.69 -5.61 -2.83
CA GLY A 31 -16.18 -6.94 -3.24
C GLY A 31 -15.17 -7.79 -4.01
N LEU A 32 -13.90 -7.39 -4.09
CA LEU A 32 -12.84 -8.27 -4.58
C LEU A 32 -12.69 -9.48 -3.66
N ALA A 33 -12.55 -10.67 -4.24
CA ALA A 33 -12.27 -11.85 -3.45
C ALA A 33 -10.89 -11.72 -2.75
N PRO A 34 -10.75 -12.22 -1.51
CA PRO A 34 -9.50 -12.16 -0.78
C PRO A 34 -8.34 -12.77 -1.58
N ASN A 35 -7.14 -12.19 -1.45
CA ASN A 35 -5.92 -12.73 -2.04
C ASN A 35 -5.95 -12.88 -3.58
N THR A 36 -6.73 -12.08 -4.29
CA THR A 36 -6.77 -12.07 -5.77
C THR A 36 -5.73 -11.17 -6.41
N LEU A 37 -5.29 -10.10 -5.73
CA LEU A 37 -4.34 -9.12 -6.22
C LEU A 37 -3.00 -9.23 -5.48
N ILE A 38 -2.41 -10.42 -5.49
CA ILE A 38 -1.18 -10.72 -4.74
C ILE A 38 -0.05 -11.22 -5.64
N CYS A 39 1.17 -11.06 -5.17
CA CYS A 39 2.39 -11.64 -5.73
C CYS A 39 3.36 -11.93 -4.57
N PRO A 40 4.44 -12.70 -4.82
CA PRO A 40 5.44 -13.03 -3.80
C PRO A 40 6.00 -11.81 -3.05
N THR A 41 6.15 -10.67 -3.72
CA THR A 41 6.65 -9.43 -3.09
C THR A 41 5.68 -8.85 -2.08
N CYS A 42 4.39 -8.69 -2.42
CA CYS A 42 3.44 -8.12 -1.46
C CYS A 42 2.98 -9.11 -0.38
N THR A 43 3.19 -10.41 -0.58
CA THR A 43 2.98 -11.44 0.45
C THR A 43 4.23 -11.72 1.29
N GLY A 44 5.37 -11.09 0.97
CA GLY A 44 6.61 -11.28 1.72
C GLY A 44 7.16 -12.71 1.65
N MET A 45 6.97 -13.40 0.52
CA MET A 45 7.52 -14.76 0.36
C MET A 45 9.06 -14.75 0.42
N PRO A 46 9.69 -15.84 0.89
CA PRO A 46 11.14 -15.94 0.94
C PRO A 46 11.80 -15.64 -0.40
N GLY A 47 12.81 -14.76 -0.38
CA GLY A 47 13.54 -14.35 -1.59
C GLY A 47 12.87 -13.24 -2.42
N ALA A 48 11.64 -12.83 -2.10
CA ALA A 48 10.99 -11.71 -2.77
C ALA A 48 11.64 -10.38 -2.37
N LYS A 49 11.85 -9.49 -3.36
CA LYS A 49 12.45 -8.17 -3.16
C LYS A 49 11.47 -7.06 -3.60
N PRO A 50 11.45 -5.90 -2.90
CA PRO A 50 10.74 -4.72 -3.37
C PRO A 50 11.27 -4.28 -4.74
N MET A 51 10.38 -3.98 -5.67
CA MET A 51 10.74 -3.28 -6.90
C MET A 51 10.74 -1.77 -6.64
N GLY A 52 11.78 -1.08 -7.08
CA GLY A 52 11.81 0.39 -7.09
C GLY A 52 11.01 0.97 -8.27
N CYS A 53 10.82 2.29 -8.28
CA CYS A 53 10.06 3.00 -9.34
C CYS A 53 10.63 2.87 -10.77
N LEU A 54 11.80 2.23 -10.95
CA LEU A 54 12.51 2.06 -12.23
C LEU A 54 12.65 0.58 -12.66
N GLY A 55 12.02 -0.38 -11.95
CA GLY A 55 12.16 -1.83 -12.15
C GLY A 55 11.02 -2.54 -12.89
#